data_AF-A0A925H561-F1
#
_entry.id   AF-A0A925H561-F1
#
_cell.length_a   1.000
_cell.length_b   1.000
_cell.length_c   1.000
_cell.angle_alpha   90.00
_cell.angle_beta   90.00
_cell.angle_gamma   90.00
#
_symmetry.space_group_name_H-M   'P 1'
#
loop_
_entity.id
_entity.type
_entity.pdbx_description
1 polymer ?
#
loop_
_entity_poly.entity_id
_entity_poly.type
_entity_poly.pdbx_seq_one_letter_code
_entity_poly.pdbx_strand_id
1 'polypeptide(L)'
;MRQARLLLLAMLVAAFAGEITQAQTGRREAQESIRRGNEKYARAEYEPAIEEYRRVGPGDDYAQSLYNIGVCYYELWRTEDAIAMYRKAVEAKKGIYPKASYALGIALKDAGRPREAKEAYREAIAASSGEHAAAHYMLGLLVAGEGDNEQAAALFREAIARSGDGFPASRNNLGVTLARMGRLSEAEREFAQALRQSDGVFDDAARNLKLCRSLLSTHANGQLSSLKMVETAKGQNK
;
A
#
# COMPACT_ATOMS: atom_id res chain seq x y z
N MET A 1 40.65 21.34 -42.22
CA MET A 1 40.41 20.75 -40.88
C MET A 1 39.37 21.49 -40.04
N ARG A 2 39.40 22.83 -39.91
CA ARG A 2 38.40 23.58 -39.10
C ARG A 2 36.96 23.46 -39.61
N GLN A 3 36.72 23.61 -40.93
CA GLN A 3 35.39 23.48 -41.53
C GLN A 3 34.78 22.07 -41.35
N ALA A 4 35.58 21.01 -41.51
CA ALA A 4 35.12 19.64 -41.29
C ALA A 4 34.70 19.38 -39.83
N ARG A 5 35.41 19.97 -38.85
CA ARG A 5 35.03 19.89 -37.43
C ARG A 5 33.75 20.67 -37.11
N LEU A 6 33.55 21.84 -37.74
CA LEU A 6 32.33 22.63 -37.60
C LEU A 6 31.09 21.91 -38.18
N LEU A 7 31.24 21.25 -39.33
CA LEU A 7 30.17 20.46 -39.94
C LEU A 7 29.80 19.23 -39.09
N LEU A 8 30.81 18.51 -38.57
CA LEU A 8 30.58 17.38 -37.67
C LEU A 8 29.86 17.81 -36.38
N LEU A 9 30.27 18.94 -35.78
CA LEU A 9 29.61 19.48 -34.60
C LEU A 9 28.16 19.89 -34.87
N ALA A 10 27.89 20.55 -36.01
CA ALA A 10 26.53 20.94 -36.38
C ALA A 10 25.62 19.73 -36.61
N MET A 11 26.12 18.65 -37.25
CA MET A 11 25.37 17.40 -37.42
C MET A 11 25.05 16.73 -36.08
N LEU A 12 26.01 16.70 -35.14
CA LEU A 12 25.80 16.14 -33.80
C LEU A 12 24.76 16.94 -33.00
N VAL A 13 24.81 18.29 -33.06
CA VAL A 13 23.82 19.14 -32.41
C VAL A 13 22.42 18.94 -33.00
N ALA A 14 22.30 18.82 -34.32
CA ALA A 14 21.02 18.59 -34.98
C ALA A 14 20.43 17.20 -34.65
N ALA A 15 21.26 16.15 -34.62
CA ALA A 15 20.85 14.81 -34.22
C ALA A 15 20.34 14.79 -32.77
N PHE A 16 21.08 15.42 -31.85
CA PHE A 16 20.71 15.50 -30.44
C PHE A 16 19.41 16.32 -30.22
N ALA A 17 19.23 17.42 -30.96
CA ALA A 17 17.99 18.20 -30.92
C ALA A 17 16.77 17.42 -31.46
N GLY A 18 16.98 16.58 -32.49
CA GLY A 18 15.96 15.67 -33.00
C GLY A 18 15.55 14.61 -31.98
N GLU A 19 16.53 13.98 -31.32
CA GLU A 19 16.30 13.00 -30.25
C GLU A 19 15.55 13.60 -29.05
N ILE A 20 15.93 14.80 -28.61
CA ILE A 20 15.24 15.52 -27.53
C ILE A 20 13.78 15.77 -27.91
N THR A 21 13.54 16.23 -29.13
CA THR A 21 12.18 16.54 -29.61
C THR A 21 11.33 15.28 -29.67
N GLN A 22 11.86 14.19 -30.20
CA GLN A 22 11.17 12.90 -30.25
C GLN A 22 10.86 12.34 -28.85
N ALA A 23 11.81 12.44 -27.93
CA ALA A 23 11.61 12.04 -26.53
C ALA A 23 10.53 12.89 -25.84
N GLN A 24 10.49 14.20 -26.10
CA GLN A 24 9.46 15.10 -25.57
C GLN A 24 8.07 14.79 -26.13
N THR A 25 7.97 14.50 -27.44
CA THR A 25 6.71 14.09 -28.07
C THR A 25 6.21 12.77 -27.49
N GLY A 26 7.07 11.75 -27.39
CA GLY A 26 6.71 10.46 -26.80
C GLY A 26 6.26 10.58 -25.35
N ARG A 27 6.91 11.43 -24.55
CA ARG A 27 6.47 11.71 -23.17
C ARG A 27 5.08 12.36 -23.12
N ARG A 28 4.79 13.33 -24.00
CA ARG A 28 3.46 13.97 -24.07
C ARG A 28 2.37 12.97 -24.44
N GLU A 29 2.62 12.10 -25.42
CA GLU A 29 1.67 11.07 -25.83
C GLU A 29 1.40 10.04 -24.72
N ALA A 30 2.44 9.65 -23.98
CA ALA A 30 2.31 8.79 -22.81
C ALA A 30 1.44 9.43 -21.71
N GLN A 31 1.71 10.69 -21.36
CA GLN A 31 0.96 11.44 -20.36
C GLN A 31 -0.51 11.61 -20.76
N GLU A 32 -0.76 11.91 -22.02
CA GLU A 32 -2.10 12.07 -22.57
C GLU A 32 -2.88 10.73 -22.58
N SER A 33 -2.21 9.62 -22.87
CA SER A 33 -2.80 8.27 -22.75
C SER A 33 -3.13 7.93 -21.30
N ILE A 34 -2.24 8.26 -20.34
CA ILE A 34 -2.52 8.09 -18.90
C ILE A 34 -3.71 8.95 -18.48
N ARG A 35 -3.81 10.20 -18.96
CA ARG A 35 -4.92 11.11 -18.65
C ARG A 35 -6.25 10.50 -19.11
N ARG A 36 -6.36 10.07 -20.36
CA ARG A 36 -7.57 9.40 -20.88
C ARG A 36 -7.90 8.12 -20.12
N GLY A 37 -6.88 7.32 -19.79
CA GLY A 37 -7.06 6.14 -18.95
C GLY A 37 -7.63 6.46 -17.58
N ASN A 38 -7.13 7.51 -16.91
CA ASN A 38 -7.63 7.95 -15.60
C ASN A 38 -9.08 8.46 -15.67
N GLU A 39 -9.46 9.16 -16.75
CA GLU A 39 -10.84 9.60 -16.96
C GLU A 39 -11.81 8.43 -17.11
N LYS A 40 -11.39 7.39 -17.83
CA LYS A 40 -12.16 6.14 -17.99
C LYS A 40 -12.25 5.37 -16.68
N TYR A 41 -11.14 5.26 -15.96
CA TYR A 41 -11.10 4.67 -14.62
C TYR A 41 -12.08 5.36 -13.66
N ALA A 42 -12.12 6.70 -13.67
CA ALA A 42 -13.03 7.47 -12.81
C ALA A 42 -14.52 7.22 -13.12
N ARG A 43 -14.84 6.71 -14.31
CA ARG A 43 -16.20 6.28 -14.72
C ARG A 43 -16.44 4.78 -14.53
N ALA A 44 -15.50 4.06 -13.91
CA ALA A 44 -15.48 2.60 -13.80
C ALA A 44 -15.45 1.85 -15.16
N GLU A 45 -14.98 2.52 -16.22
CA GLU A 45 -14.73 1.90 -17.53
C GLU A 45 -13.33 1.27 -17.53
N TYR A 46 -13.15 0.15 -16.82
CA TYR A 46 -11.82 -0.43 -16.56
C TYR A 46 -11.14 -1.03 -17.79
N GLU A 47 -11.84 -1.79 -18.64
CA GLU A 47 -11.26 -2.34 -19.87
C GLU A 47 -10.85 -1.23 -20.85
N PRO A 48 -11.68 -0.21 -21.13
CA PRO A 48 -11.25 0.94 -21.91
C PRO A 48 -10.06 1.70 -21.27
N ALA A 49 -10.01 1.81 -19.94
CA ALA A 49 -8.87 2.44 -19.27
C ALA A 49 -7.57 1.65 -19.50
N ILE A 50 -7.64 0.31 -19.42
CA ILE A 50 -6.51 -0.59 -19.71
C ILE A 50 -5.99 -0.38 -21.13
N GLU A 51 -6.87 -0.23 -22.12
CA GLU A 51 -6.47 0.03 -23.51
C GLU A 51 -5.67 1.33 -23.64
N GLU A 52 -6.08 2.41 -22.97
CA GLU A 52 -5.32 3.67 -22.95
C GLU A 52 -3.96 3.50 -22.27
N TYR A 53 -3.91 2.86 -21.11
CA TYR A 53 -2.66 2.64 -20.40
C TYR A 53 -1.68 1.75 -21.19
N ARG A 54 -2.16 0.76 -21.96
CA ARG A 54 -1.32 -0.09 -22.82
C ARG A 54 -0.62 0.67 -23.95
N ARG A 55 -1.06 1.87 -24.30
CA ARG A 55 -0.38 2.72 -25.30
C ARG A 55 0.93 3.32 -24.78
N VAL A 56 1.16 3.30 -23.48
CA VAL A 56 2.41 3.78 -22.88
C VAL A 56 3.48 2.70 -23.02
N GLY A 57 4.49 2.97 -23.84
CA GLY A 57 5.68 2.10 -23.98
C GLY A 57 6.73 2.33 -22.88
N PRO A 58 7.85 1.58 -22.92
CA PRO A 58 8.97 1.75 -22.00
C PRO A 58 9.47 3.20 -21.94
N GLY A 59 9.63 3.73 -20.72
CA GLY A 59 9.99 5.12 -20.44
C GLY A 59 9.65 5.51 -19.01
N ASP A 60 9.75 6.80 -18.68
CA ASP A 60 9.56 7.32 -17.31
C ASP A 60 8.17 6.97 -16.72
N ASP A 61 7.15 7.02 -17.57
CA ASP A 61 5.74 6.81 -17.24
C ASP A 61 5.29 5.34 -17.34
N TYR A 62 6.15 4.46 -17.85
CA TYR A 62 5.78 3.07 -18.12
C TYR A 62 5.37 2.31 -16.87
N ALA A 63 6.15 2.45 -15.79
CA ALA A 63 5.82 1.81 -14.52
C ALA A 63 4.52 2.35 -13.90
N GLN A 64 4.22 3.64 -14.09
CA GLN A 64 2.94 4.23 -13.67
C GLN A 64 1.78 3.60 -14.45
N SER A 65 1.95 3.45 -15.76
CA SER A 65 0.95 2.84 -16.61
C SER A 65 0.69 1.37 -16.25
N LEU A 66 1.75 0.58 -16.06
CA LEU A 66 1.66 -0.81 -15.59
C LEU A 66 0.94 -0.91 -14.25
N TYR A 67 1.27 -0.03 -13.29
CA TYR A 67 0.57 0.05 -12.02
C TYR A 67 -0.92 0.32 -12.22
N ASN A 68 -1.30 1.30 -13.06
CA ASN A 68 -2.70 1.63 -13.32
C ASN A 68 -3.47 0.48 -14.00
N ILE A 69 -2.84 -0.26 -14.91
CA ILE A 69 -3.42 -1.49 -15.49
C ILE A 69 -3.68 -2.52 -14.39
N GLY A 70 -2.71 -2.69 -13.47
CA GLY A 70 -2.87 -3.57 -12.31
C GLY A 70 -4.06 -3.17 -11.43
N VAL A 71 -4.24 -1.87 -11.18
CA VAL A 71 -5.41 -1.36 -10.45
C VAL A 71 -6.71 -1.70 -11.18
N CYS A 72 -6.79 -1.48 -12.50
CA CYS A 72 -7.98 -1.83 -13.27
C CYS A 72 -8.30 -3.33 -13.20
N TYR A 73 -7.28 -4.20 -13.32
CA TYR A 73 -7.50 -5.65 -13.17
C TYR A 73 -7.97 -6.04 -11.78
N TYR A 74 -7.48 -5.36 -10.74
CA TYR A 74 -7.90 -5.59 -9.37
C TYR A 74 -9.38 -5.24 -9.17
N GLU A 75 -9.83 -4.09 -9.69
CA GLU A 75 -11.25 -3.68 -9.65
C GLU A 75 -12.16 -4.63 -10.46
N LEU A 76 -11.62 -5.26 -11.50
CA LEU A 76 -12.31 -6.29 -12.29
C LEU A 76 -12.27 -7.70 -11.65
N TRP A 77 -11.76 -7.84 -10.42
CA TRP A 77 -11.58 -9.14 -9.74
C TRP A 77 -10.66 -10.12 -10.49
N ARG A 78 -9.81 -9.60 -11.38
CA ARG A 78 -8.81 -10.36 -12.12
C ARG A 78 -7.48 -10.32 -11.37
N THR A 79 -7.47 -10.90 -10.17
CA THR A 79 -6.40 -10.75 -9.20
C THR A 79 -5.03 -11.20 -9.69
N GLU A 80 -4.94 -12.32 -10.43
CA GLU A 80 -3.66 -12.80 -10.97
C GLU A 80 -3.11 -11.88 -12.08
N ASP A 81 -3.99 -11.29 -12.90
CA ASP A 81 -3.57 -10.28 -13.89
C ASP A 81 -3.06 -9.01 -13.19
N ALA A 82 -3.71 -8.59 -12.10
CA ALA A 82 -3.28 -7.47 -11.28
C ALA A 82 -1.88 -7.72 -10.68
N ILE A 83 -1.67 -8.90 -10.09
CA ILE A 83 -0.37 -9.34 -9.55
C ILE A 83 0.71 -9.26 -10.62
N ALA A 84 0.44 -9.78 -11.83
CA ALA A 84 1.39 -9.75 -12.93
C ALA A 84 1.77 -8.30 -13.33
N MET A 85 0.81 -7.39 -13.38
CA MET A 85 1.06 -5.99 -13.74
C MET A 85 1.79 -5.22 -12.64
N TYR A 86 1.45 -5.44 -11.36
CA TYR A 86 2.16 -4.81 -10.25
C TYR A 86 3.63 -5.27 -10.18
N ARG A 87 3.91 -6.57 -10.39
CA ARG A 87 5.30 -7.06 -10.48
C ARG A 87 6.09 -6.37 -11.58
N LYS A 88 5.51 -6.26 -12.78
CA LYS A 88 6.13 -5.52 -13.90
C LYS A 88 6.36 -4.05 -13.56
N ALA A 89 5.45 -3.41 -12.84
CA ALA A 89 5.59 -2.02 -12.42
C ALA A 89 6.76 -1.83 -11.44
N VAL A 90 6.91 -2.74 -10.46
CA VAL A 90 8.04 -2.76 -9.52
C VAL A 90 9.36 -2.98 -10.27
N GLU A 91 9.40 -3.95 -11.19
CA GLU A 91 10.56 -4.24 -12.03
C GLU A 91 10.98 -3.03 -12.89
N ALA A 92 10.02 -2.35 -13.52
CA ALA A 92 10.26 -1.15 -14.32
C ALA A 92 10.85 0.02 -13.51
N LYS A 93 10.71 0.01 -12.18
CA LYS A 93 11.36 0.96 -11.25
C LYS A 93 12.53 0.33 -10.49
N LYS A 94 13.08 -0.78 -10.99
CA LYS A 94 14.24 -1.48 -10.43
C LYS A 94 14.05 -1.87 -8.96
N GLY A 95 12.83 -2.28 -8.59
CA GLY A 95 12.47 -2.66 -7.23
C GLY A 95 12.05 -1.51 -6.31
N ILE A 96 12.25 -0.25 -6.71
CA ILE A 96 11.97 0.91 -5.84
C ILE A 96 10.63 1.53 -6.25
N TYR A 97 9.53 0.87 -5.88
CA TYR A 97 8.19 1.41 -6.16
C TYR A 97 7.16 1.10 -5.06
N PRO A 98 7.18 1.87 -3.95
CA PRO A 98 6.43 1.55 -2.74
C PRO A 98 4.94 1.27 -2.97
N LYS A 99 4.28 2.12 -3.76
CA LYS A 99 2.83 1.96 -4.02
C LYS A 99 2.49 0.69 -4.81
N ALA A 100 3.35 0.28 -5.74
CA ALA A 100 3.12 -0.95 -6.51
C ALA A 100 3.42 -2.19 -5.67
N SER A 101 4.48 -2.19 -4.85
CA SER A 101 4.75 -3.27 -3.91
C SER A 101 3.64 -3.42 -2.86
N TYR A 102 3.09 -2.30 -2.37
CA TYR A 102 1.95 -2.33 -1.45
C TYR A 102 0.68 -2.91 -2.12
N ALA A 103 0.34 -2.44 -3.33
CA ALA A 103 -0.80 -2.96 -4.08
C ALA A 103 -0.63 -4.45 -4.46
N LEU A 104 0.60 -4.87 -4.79
CA LEU A 104 0.97 -6.27 -4.98
C LEU A 104 0.70 -7.09 -3.72
N GLY A 105 1.10 -6.59 -2.54
CA GLY A 105 0.83 -7.26 -1.27
C GLY A 105 -0.66 -7.44 -1.00
N ILE A 106 -1.49 -6.43 -1.30
CA ILE A 106 -2.96 -6.54 -1.20
C ILE A 106 -3.48 -7.64 -2.13
N ALA A 107 -3.11 -7.61 -3.41
CA ALA A 107 -3.58 -8.59 -4.38
C ALA A 107 -3.13 -10.02 -4.06
N LEU A 108 -1.90 -10.19 -3.56
CA LEU A 108 -1.38 -11.49 -3.11
C LEU A 108 -2.14 -12.02 -1.89
N LYS A 109 -2.49 -11.15 -0.93
CA LYS A 109 -3.31 -11.53 0.22
C LYS A 109 -4.66 -12.06 -0.25
N ASP A 110 -5.31 -11.34 -1.14
CA ASP A 110 -6.65 -11.67 -1.64
C ASP A 110 -6.65 -12.91 -2.55
N ALA A 111 -5.52 -13.20 -3.20
CA ALA A 111 -5.29 -14.45 -3.91
C ALA A 111 -4.94 -15.64 -2.99
N GLY A 112 -4.98 -15.48 -1.66
CA GLY A 112 -4.65 -16.55 -0.72
C GLY A 112 -3.16 -16.88 -0.63
N ARG A 113 -2.29 -15.92 -0.97
CA ARG A 113 -0.82 -16.06 -0.99
C ARG A 113 -0.16 -15.19 0.09
N PRO A 114 -0.46 -15.40 1.39
CA PRO A 114 -0.06 -14.51 2.47
C PRO A 114 1.47 -14.43 2.67
N ARG A 115 2.20 -15.50 2.37
CA ARG A 115 3.68 -15.49 2.46
C ARG A 115 4.29 -14.49 1.48
N GLU A 116 3.84 -14.51 0.22
CA GLU A 116 4.29 -13.55 -0.79
C GLU A 116 3.79 -12.14 -0.49
N ALA A 117 2.57 -12.00 0.06
CA ALA A 117 2.05 -10.71 0.49
C ALA A 117 2.94 -10.03 1.55
N LYS A 118 3.45 -10.81 2.52
CA LYS A 118 4.39 -10.29 3.53
C LYS A 118 5.66 -9.73 2.90
N GLU A 119 6.24 -10.42 1.92
CA GLU A 119 7.44 -9.94 1.23
C GLU A 119 7.13 -8.64 0.45
N ALA A 120 6.02 -8.59 -0.28
CA ALA A 120 5.62 -7.40 -1.00
C ALA A 120 5.38 -6.18 -0.07
N TYR A 121 4.83 -6.40 1.13
CA TYR A 121 4.72 -5.33 2.14
C TYR A 121 6.08 -4.89 2.70
N ARG A 122 7.01 -5.83 2.94
CA ARG A 122 8.38 -5.48 3.35
C ARG A 122 9.12 -4.69 2.28
N GLU A 123 8.96 -5.06 1.01
CA GLU A 123 9.49 -4.30 -0.13
C GLU A 123 8.92 -2.88 -0.17
N ALA A 124 7.60 -2.72 0.04
CA ALA A 124 6.97 -1.40 0.08
C ALA A 124 7.56 -0.52 1.19
N ILE A 125 7.79 -1.09 2.37
CA ILE A 125 8.43 -0.42 3.51
C ILE A 125 9.88 -0.05 3.19
N ALA A 126 10.65 -0.97 2.62
CA ALA A 126 12.05 -0.74 2.29
C ALA A 126 12.20 0.35 1.22
N ALA A 127 11.38 0.30 0.16
CA ALA A 127 11.39 1.27 -0.92
C ALA A 127 10.94 2.68 -0.49
N SER A 128 10.25 2.81 0.65
CA SER A 128 9.84 4.10 1.22
C SER A 128 10.79 4.58 2.34
N SER A 129 11.97 3.99 2.48
CA SER A 129 12.90 4.27 3.60
C SER A 129 12.24 4.08 4.98
N GLY A 130 11.33 3.13 5.10
CA GLY A 130 10.54 2.90 6.31
C GLY A 130 9.23 3.68 6.35
N GLU A 131 9.04 4.75 5.57
CA GLU A 131 7.90 5.66 5.72
C GLU A 131 6.60 5.18 5.02
N HIS A 132 6.09 4.00 5.41
CA HIS A 132 4.85 3.44 4.86
C HIS A 132 3.96 2.83 5.94
N ALA A 133 3.16 3.66 6.62
CA ALA A 133 2.30 3.25 7.73
C ALA A 133 1.34 2.10 7.37
N ALA A 134 0.67 2.19 6.21
CA ALA A 134 -0.29 1.18 5.77
C ALA A 134 0.35 -0.20 5.51
N ALA A 135 1.60 -0.24 5.04
CA ALA A 135 2.31 -1.50 4.80
C ALA A 135 2.72 -2.15 6.13
N HIS A 136 3.16 -1.37 7.12
CA HIS A 136 3.40 -1.87 8.49
C HIS A 136 2.13 -2.46 9.09
N TYR A 137 1.00 -1.76 8.94
CA TYR A 137 -0.30 -2.23 9.44
C TYR A 137 -0.72 -3.56 8.80
N MET A 138 -0.68 -3.65 7.46
CA MET A 138 -1.08 -4.87 6.74
C MET A 138 -0.13 -6.04 7.03
N LEU A 139 1.17 -5.78 7.15
CA LEU A 139 2.14 -6.79 7.59
C LEU A 139 1.85 -7.24 9.04
N GLY A 140 1.53 -6.30 9.93
CA GLY A 140 1.16 -6.59 11.32
C GLY A 140 -0.07 -7.48 11.44
N LEU A 141 -1.08 -7.27 10.59
CA LEU A 141 -2.26 -8.13 10.52
C LEU A 141 -1.91 -9.57 10.12
N LEU A 142 -1.08 -9.75 9.09
CA LEU A 142 -0.66 -11.08 8.63
C LEU A 142 0.14 -11.80 9.70
N VAL A 143 1.08 -11.12 10.34
CA VAL A 143 1.93 -11.66 11.42
C VAL A 143 1.10 -12.00 12.67
N ALA A 144 0.12 -11.17 13.03
CA ALA A 144 -0.80 -11.45 14.13
C ALA A 144 -1.69 -12.68 13.84
N GLY A 145 -2.07 -12.90 12.57
CA GLY A 145 -2.79 -14.09 12.13
C GLY A 145 -1.98 -15.39 12.25
N GLU A 146 -0.65 -15.29 12.18
CA GLU A 146 0.28 -16.40 12.42
C GLU A 146 0.55 -16.65 13.91
N GLY A 147 0.07 -15.76 14.79
CA GLY A 147 0.20 -15.88 16.24
C GLY A 147 1.46 -15.24 16.83
N ASP A 148 2.33 -14.63 16.01
CA ASP A 148 3.51 -13.87 16.47
C ASP A 148 3.08 -12.47 16.94
N ASN A 149 2.57 -12.42 18.17
CA ASN A 149 2.02 -11.20 18.75
C ASN A 149 3.11 -10.14 19.05
N GLU A 150 4.32 -10.56 19.38
CA GLU A 150 5.44 -9.67 19.64
C GLU A 150 5.83 -8.88 18.38
N GLN A 151 6.01 -9.57 17.25
CA GLN A 151 6.35 -8.93 15.99
C GLN A 151 5.18 -8.09 15.46
N ALA A 152 3.94 -8.58 15.57
CA ALA A 152 2.76 -7.81 15.20
C ALA A 152 2.65 -6.50 16.01
N ALA A 153 2.89 -6.54 17.32
CA ALA A 153 2.88 -5.36 18.16
C ALA A 153 3.96 -4.34 17.76
N ALA A 154 5.15 -4.79 17.39
CA ALA A 154 6.18 -3.91 16.84
C ALA A 154 5.71 -3.23 15.55
N LEU A 155 5.15 -4.00 14.61
CA LEU A 155 4.64 -3.48 13.34
C LEU A 155 3.49 -2.47 13.52
N PHE A 156 2.56 -2.72 14.44
CA PHE A 156 1.50 -1.74 14.73
C PHE A 156 2.04 -0.46 15.37
N ARG A 157 3.07 -0.54 16.23
CA ARG A 157 3.76 0.66 16.74
C ARG A 157 4.44 1.44 15.63
N GLU A 158 5.12 0.77 14.71
CA GLU A 158 5.73 1.42 13.55
C GLU A 158 4.67 2.10 12.67
N ALA A 159 3.52 1.45 12.47
CA ALA A 159 2.39 2.04 11.74
C ALA A 159 1.89 3.33 12.42
N ILE A 160 1.68 3.30 13.75
CA ILE A 160 1.25 4.46 14.56
C ILE A 160 2.27 5.60 14.46
N ALA A 161 3.57 5.30 14.57
CA ALA A 161 4.62 6.30 14.52
C ALA A 161 4.66 7.07 13.17
N ARG A 162 4.25 6.42 12.08
CA ARG A 162 4.28 7.00 10.71
C ARG A 162 2.97 7.61 10.26
N SER A 163 1.84 7.16 10.81
CA SER A 163 0.52 7.71 10.48
C SER A 163 0.11 8.90 11.35
N GLY A 164 0.77 9.08 12.49
CA GLY A 164 0.27 9.96 13.55
C GLY A 164 -1.12 9.53 14.02
N ASP A 165 -1.99 10.50 14.33
CA ASP A 165 -3.34 10.27 14.83
C ASP A 165 -4.35 9.75 13.78
N GLY A 166 -3.94 9.63 12.51
CA GLY A 166 -4.82 9.25 11.40
C GLY A 166 -5.16 7.75 11.31
N PHE A 167 -4.85 6.93 12.31
CA PHE A 167 -5.02 5.47 12.22
C PHE A 167 -5.46 4.77 13.52
N PRO A 168 -6.68 5.05 14.05
CA PRO A 168 -7.21 4.39 15.24
C PRO A 168 -7.19 2.86 15.18
N ALA A 169 -7.34 2.28 13.98
CA ALA A 169 -7.32 0.84 13.77
C ALA A 169 -5.99 0.18 14.19
N SER A 170 -4.85 0.85 13.98
CA SER A 170 -3.54 0.35 14.42
C SER A 170 -3.45 0.27 15.93
N ARG A 171 -4.00 1.27 16.65
CA ARG A 171 -4.06 1.24 18.11
C ARG A 171 -4.99 0.16 18.63
N ASN A 172 -6.17 -0.01 18.02
CA ASN A 172 -7.04 -1.12 18.36
C ASN A 172 -6.33 -2.47 18.20
N ASN A 173 -5.69 -2.70 17.06
CA ASN A 173 -5.02 -3.98 16.82
C ASN A 173 -3.78 -4.19 17.67
N LEU A 174 -3.03 -3.13 17.99
CA LEU A 174 -1.97 -3.17 19.00
C LEU A 174 -2.55 -3.59 20.36
N GLY A 175 -3.69 -3.02 20.76
CA GLY A 175 -4.40 -3.39 21.99
C GLY A 175 -4.80 -4.86 22.01
N VAL A 176 -5.39 -5.38 20.93
CA VAL A 176 -5.73 -6.82 20.82
C VAL A 176 -4.50 -7.69 20.96
N THR A 177 -3.41 -7.32 20.28
CA THR A 177 -2.15 -8.06 20.29
C THR A 177 -1.50 -8.05 21.67
N LEU A 178 -1.51 -6.90 22.36
CA LEU A 178 -1.04 -6.76 23.74
C LEU A 178 -1.86 -7.63 24.71
N ALA A 179 -3.18 -7.63 24.56
CA ALA A 179 -4.05 -8.45 25.40
C ALA A 179 -3.80 -9.96 25.20
N ARG A 180 -3.55 -10.40 23.97
CA ARG A 180 -3.15 -11.79 23.67
C ARG A 180 -1.83 -12.20 24.34
N MET A 181 -0.92 -11.24 24.57
CA MET A 181 0.30 -11.44 25.36
C MET A 181 0.08 -11.29 26.88
N GLY A 182 -1.17 -11.16 27.35
CA GLY A 182 -1.49 -10.95 28.77
C GLY A 182 -1.23 -9.52 29.28
N ARG A 183 -0.81 -8.59 28.41
CA ARG A 183 -0.47 -7.20 28.77
C ARG A 183 -1.70 -6.31 28.80
N LEU A 184 -2.71 -6.71 29.59
CA LEU A 184 -4.05 -6.12 29.61
C LEU A 184 -4.06 -4.61 29.94
N SER A 185 -3.23 -4.15 30.88
CA SER A 185 -3.17 -2.72 31.23
C SER A 185 -2.62 -1.86 30.09
N GLU A 186 -1.77 -2.42 29.24
CA GLU A 186 -1.28 -1.73 28.04
C GLU A 186 -2.33 -1.74 26.94
N ALA A 187 -3.00 -2.88 26.75
CA ALA A 187 -4.11 -3.02 25.82
C ALA A 187 -5.23 -2.01 26.10
N GLU A 188 -5.62 -1.85 27.37
CA GLU A 188 -6.63 -0.86 27.79
C GLU A 188 -6.26 0.56 27.33
N ARG A 189 -4.98 0.96 27.50
CA ARG A 189 -4.51 2.29 27.09
C ARG A 189 -4.62 2.48 25.59
N GLU A 190 -4.28 1.46 24.80
CA GLU A 190 -4.37 1.55 23.34
C GLU A 190 -5.81 1.60 22.84
N PHE A 191 -6.72 0.79 23.39
CA PHE A 191 -8.15 0.88 23.05
C PHE A 191 -8.74 2.25 23.42
N ALA A 192 -8.39 2.78 24.59
CA ALA A 192 -8.83 4.10 25.01
C ALA A 192 -8.26 5.21 24.11
N GLN A 193 -7.01 5.08 23.64
CA GLN A 193 -6.43 6.03 22.68
C GLN A 193 -7.10 5.93 21.31
N ALA A 194 -7.37 4.73 20.81
CA ALA A 194 -8.09 4.51 19.56
C ALA A 194 -9.47 5.20 19.59
N LEU A 195 -10.22 5.06 20.69
CA LEU A 195 -11.50 5.74 20.87
C LEU A 195 -11.37 7.26 20.95
N ARG A 196 -10.34 7.77 21.62
CA ARG A 196 -10.12 9.22 21.69
C ARG A 196 -9.81 9.82 20.33
N GLN A 197 -9.00 9.15 19.52
CA GLN A 197 -8.66 9.60 18.16
C GLN A 197 -9.85 9.55 17.19
N SER A 198 -10.89 8.78 17.51
CA SER A 198 -12.11 8.66 16.71
C SER A 198 -13.29 9.43 17.30
N ASP A 199 -13.05 10.42 18.18
CA ASP A 199 -14.09 11.18 18.88
C ASP A 199 -15.17 10.29 19.56
N GLY A 200 -14.75 9.11 20.06
CA GLY A 200 -15.62 8.12 20.68
C GLY A 200 -16.38 7.22 19.70
N VAL A 201 -16.30 7.46 18.39
CA VAL A 201 -17.01 6.72 17.34
C VAL A 201 -16.12 5.61 16.77
N PHE A 202 -15.86 4.56 17.57
CA PHE A 202 -15.17 3.36 17.11
C PHE A 202 -15.60 2.11 17.88
N ASP A 203 -16.63 1.46 17.36
CA ASP A 203 -17.32 0.32 17.99
C ASP A 203 -16.40 -0.83 18.41
N ASP A 204 -15.44 -1.21 17.57
CA ASP A 204 -14.51 -2.30 17.89
C ASP A 204 -13.61 -1.93 19.07
N ALA A 205 -13.08 -0.72 19.09
CA ALA A 205 -12.28 -0.22 20.21
C ALA A 205 -13.11 -0.10 21.49
N ALA A 206 -14.37 0.34 21.42
CA ALA A 206 -15.26 0.40 22.58
C ALA A 206 -15.58 -0.97 23.17
N ARG A 207 -15.91 -1.94 22.32
CA ARG A 207 -16.15 -3.33 22.75
C ARG A 207 -14.90 -3.94 23.38
N ASN A 208 -13.76 -3.78 22.72
CA ASN A 208 -12.49 -4.31 23.20
C ASN A 208 -12.06 -3.65 24.51
N LEU A 209 -12.25 -2.34 24.67
CA LEU A 209 -11.99 -1.63 25.93
C LEU A 209 -12.84 -2.16 27.08
N LYS A 210 -14.16 -2.31 26.86
CA LYS A 210 -15.09 -2.84 27.87
C LYS A 210 -14.69 -4.26 28.29
N LEU A 211 -14.38 -5.12 27.32
CA LEU A 211 -13.93 -6.49 27.58
C LEU A 211 -12.61 -6.49 28.36
N CYS A 212 -11.62 -5.71 27.93
CA CYS A 212 -10.32 -5.62 28.57
C CYS A 212 -10.42 -5.18 30.04
N ARG A 213 -11.28 -4.20 30.35
CA ARG A 213 -11.55 -3.76 31.72
C ARG A 213 -12.20 -4.85 32.58
N SER A 214 -13.11 -5.62 32.00
CA SER A 214 -13.72 -6.77 32.69
C SER A 214 -12.69 -7.85 33.00
N LEU A 215 -11.73 -8.11 32.09
CA LEU A 215 -10.66 -9.07 32.31
C LEU A 215 -9.72 -8.61 33.44
N LEU A 216 -9.38 -7.32 33.47
CA LEU A 216 -8.58 -6.71 34.54
C LEU A 216 -9.26 -6.83 35.91
N SER A 217 -10.58 -6.64 35.99
CA SER A 217 -11.32 -6.69 37.27
C SER A 217 -11.60 -8.10 37.78
N THR A 218 -11.68 -9.10 36.89
CA THR A 218 -12.09 -10.47 37.26
C THR A 218 -10.95 -11.48 37.32
N HIS A 219 -9.73 -11.11 36.94
CA HIS A 219 -8.58 -12.02 36.77
C HIS A 219 -8.88 -13.24 35.87
N ALA A 220 -9.95 -13.19 35.06
CA ALA A 220 -10.38 -14.29 34.23
C ALA A 220 -9.70 -14.21 32.86
N ASN A 221 -8.78 -15.12 32.54
CA ASN A 221 -8.12 -15.16 31.22
C ASN A 221 -9.00 -15.73 30.09
N GLY A 222 -10.22 -16.22 30.40
CA GLY A 222 -11.02 -17.04 29.50
C GLY A 222 -11.73 -16.34 28.33
N GLN A 223 -11.71 -14.99 28.23
CA GLN A 223 -12.46 -14.27 27.19
C GLN A 223 -11.58 -13.50 26.18
N LEU A 224 -10.27 -13.73 26.18
CA LEU A 224 -9.33 -13.06 25.24
C LEU A 224 -9.66 -13.31 23.76
N SER A 225 -10.25 -14.47 23.43
CA SER A 225 -10.68 -14.81 22.06
C SER A 225 -11.82 -13.93 21.52
N SER A 226 -12.51 -13.18 22.40
CA SER A 226 -13.60 -12.29 22.00
C SER A 226 -13.13 -10.90 21.55
N LEU A 227 -11.84 -10.58 21.72
CA LEU A 227 -11.25 -9.35 21.22
C LEU A 227 -11.13 -9.39 19.71
N LYS A 228 -11.60 -8.33 19.04
CA LYS A 228 -11.64 -8.25 17.57
C LYS A 228 -10.57 -7.32 17.02
N MET A 229 -9.75 -7.86 16.12
CA MET A 229 -8.93 -7.03 15.24
C MET A 229 -9.80 -6.41 14.16
N VAL A 230 -9.39 -5.23 13.70
CA VAL A 230 -9.96 -4.54 12.55
C VAL A 230 -9.05 -4.84 11.37
N GLU A 231 -9.58 -5.35 10.26
CA GLU A 231 -8.76 -5.73 9.10
C GLU A 231 -8.61 -4.59 8.09
N THR A 232 -9.52 -3.62 8.12
CA THR A 232 -9.55 -2.50 7.18
C THR A 232 -9.09 -1.19 7.82
N ALA A 233 -8.15 -0.51 7.15
CA ALA A 233 -7.69 0.84 7.49
C ALA A 233 -8.82 1.88 7.50
N LYS A 234 -9.85 1.67 6.67
CA LYS A 234 -11.05 2.49 6.67
C LYS A 234 -11.89 2.10 7.88
N GLY A 235 -11.83 2.95 8.90
CA GLY A 235 -12.89 3.03 9.90
C GLY A 235 -14.24 3.05 9.19
N GLN A 236 -15.14 2.22 9.68
CA GLN A 236 -16.45 1.97 9.13
C GLN A 236 -17.21 3.30 8.92
N ASN A 237 -17.27 3.77 7.67
CA ASN A 237 -18.41 4.57 7.23
C ASN A 237 -19.37 3.60 6.55
N LYS A 238 -20.29 3.07 7.36
CA LYS A 238 -21.62 2.69 6.85
C LYS A 238 -22.37 3.97 6.47
#